data_AF-A0A656JR46-F1
#
_entry.id   AF-A0A656JR46-F1
#
_cell.length_a   1.000
_cell.length_b   1.000
_cell.length_c   1.000
_cell.angle_alpha   90.00
_cell.angle_beta   90.00
_cell.angle_gamma   90.00
#
_symmetry.space_group_name_H-M   'P 1'
#
loop_
_entity.id
_entity.type
_entity.pdbx_description
1 polymer ?
#
loop_
_entity_poly.entity_id
_entity_poly.type
_entity_poly.pdbx_seq_one_letter_code
_entity_poly.pdbx_strand_id
1 'polypeptide(L)' 'AMALGLREGVDADALYEVITNSAGNSWMFENRVPHILNADYTPLSAVDIFVKDLGLVLDTARSSKFPLPLSATA' A
#
# COMPACT_ATOMS: atom_id res chain seq x y z
N ALA A 1 -5.52 0.65 -7.08
CA ALA A 1 -6.69 -0.18 -7.41
C ALA A 1 -7.92 0.27 -6.62
N MET A 2 -7.97 0.09 -5.29
CA MET A 2 -9.17 0.39 -4.47
C MET A 2 -9.75 1.79 -4.67
N ALA A 3 -8.96 2.85 -4.45
CA ALA A 3 -9.45 4.23 -4.57
C ALA A 3 -9.98 4.57 -5.98
N LEU A 4 -9.34 4.03 -7.03
CA LEU A 4 -9.81 4.20 -8.40
C LEU A 4 -11.10 3.40 -8.63
N GLY A 5 -11.16 2.13 -8.23
CA GLY A 5 -12.35 1.29 -8.40
C GLY A 5 -13.57 1.87 -7.70
N LEU A 6 -13.42 2.35 -6.47
CA LEU A 6 -14.47 3.04 -5.73
C LEU A 6 -14.97 4.29 -6.47
N ARG A 7 -14.05 5.08 -7.04
CA ARG A 7 -14.39 6.27 -7.83
C ARG A 7 -15.15 5.93 -9.10
N GLU A 8 -14.80 4.83 -9.76
CA GLU A 8 -15.47 4.33 -10.96
C GLU A 8 -16.79 3.57 -10.65
N GLY A 9 -17.21 3.51 -9.38
CA GLY A 9 -18.47 2.89 -8.96
C GLY A 9 -18.40 1.36 -8.86
N VAL A 10 -17.21 0.78 -8.81
CA VAL A 10 -17.03 -0.66 -8.58
C VAL A 10 -17.34 -0.98 -7.12
N ASP A 11 -18.07 -2.07 -6.89
CA ASP A 11 -18.31 -2.59 -5.55
C ASP A 11 -17.00 -2.94 -4.84
N ALA A 12 -16.83 -2.41 -3.63
CA ALA A 12 -15.57 -2.45 -2.91
C ALA A 12 -15.20 -3.87 -2.47
N ASP A 13 -16.20 -4.62 -2.00
CA ASP A 13 -16.04 -5.98 -1.48
C ASP A 13 -15.76 -6.96 -2.61
N ALA A 14 -16.49 -6.85 -3.73
CA ALA A 14 -16.23 -7.63 -4.94
C ALA A 14 -14.84 -7.33 -5.52
N LEU A 15 -14.42 -6.06 -5.55
CA LEU A 15 -13.08 -5.68 -6.00
C LEU A 15 -11.99 -6.29 -5.11
N TYR A 16 -12.20 -6.26 -3.79
CA TYR A 16 -11.29 -6.89 -2.82
C TYR A 16 -11.22 -8.41 -3.02
N GLU A 17 -12.36 -9.08 -3.18
CA GLU A 17 -12.44 -10.53 -3.40
C GLU A 17 -11.68 -10.95 -4.68
N VAL A 18 -11.90 -10.24 -5.79
CA VAL A 18 -11.26 -10.53 -7.07
C VAL A 18 -9.75 -10.37 -6.97
N ILE A 19 -9.26 -9.28 -6.36
CA ILE A 19 -7.81 -9.05 -6.22
C ILE A 19 -7.19 -10.13 -5.33
N THR A 20 -7.85 -10.48 -4.21
CA THR A 20 -7.39 -11.50 -3.26
C THR A 20 -7.26 -12.89 -3.91
N ASN A 21 -8.16 -13.24 -4.83
CA ASN A 21 -8.12 -14.52 -5.55
C ASN A 21 -7.32 -14.47 -6.87
N SER A 22 -6.63 -13.36 -7.14
CA SER A 22 -5.85 -13.15 -8.37
C SER A 22 -4.36 -12.97 -8.07
N ALA A 23 -3.55 -12.85 -9.13
CA ALA A 23 -2.10 -12.59 -9.01
C ALA A 23 -1.75 -11.23 -8.38
N GLY A 24 -2.74 -10.35 -8.15
CA GLY A 24 -2.57 -9.07 -7.46
C GLY A 24 -2.58 -9.16 -5.93
N ASN A 25 -2.76 -10.35 -5.37
CA ASN A 25 -2.86 -10.55 -3.93
C ASN A 25 -1.51 -10.43 -3.20
N SER A 26 -1.56 -10.08 -1.91
CA SER A 26 -0.46 -10.19 -0.96
C SER A 26 -1.00 -10.21 0.47
N TRP A 27 -0.22 -10.75 1.40
CA TRP A 27 -0.56 -10.69 2.82
C TRP A 27 -0.84 -9.25 3.31
N MET A 28 -0.07 -8.26 2.84
CA MET A 28 -0.28 -6.85 3.21
C MET A 28 -1.61 -6.31 2.66
N PHE A 29 -2.04 -6.77 1.48
CA PHE A 29 -3.33 -6.39 0.90
C PHE A 29 -4.50 -6.96 1.70
N GLU A 30 -4.47 -8.26 2.00
CA GLU A 30 -5.47 -8.94 2.86
C GLU A 30 -5.52 -8.34 4.26
N ASN A 31 -4.36 -7.91 4.80
CA ASN A 31 -4.32 -7.31 6.13
C ASN A 31 -4.86 -5.86 6.13
N ARG A 32 -4.49 -5.02 5.16
CA ARG A 32 -4.74 -3.57 5.23
C ARG A 32 -6.03 -3.11 4.58
N VAL A 33 -6.46 -3.76 3.49
CA VAL A 33 -7.66 -3.31 2.76
C VAL A 33 -8.94 -3.46 3.58
N PRO A 34 -9.16 -4.51 4.38
CA PRO A 34 -10.36 -4.60 5.23
C PRO A 34 -10.50 -3.44 6.23
N HIS A 35 -9.39 -2.93 6.76
CA HIS A 35 -9.43 -1.73 7.62
C HIS A 35 -9.95 -0.50 6.87
N ILE A 36 -9.58 -0.34 5.60
CA ILE A 36 -10.07 0.74 4.75
C ILE A 36 -11.57 0.57 4.46
N LEU A 37 -12.00 -0.66 4.12
CA LEU A 37 -13.41 -0.97 3.81
C LEU A 37 -14.33 -0.77 5.00
N ASN A 38 -13.88 -1.13 6.20
CA ASN A 38 -14.62 -0.94 7.44
C ASN A 38 -14.50 0.47 8.03
N ALA A 39 -13.73 1.36 7.37
CA ALA A 39 -13.37 2.68 7.89
C ALA A 39 -12.76 2.64 9.31
N ASP A 40 -12.08 1.54 9.64
CA ASP A 40 -11.41 1.34 10.93
C ASP A 40 -9.94 1.76 10.83
N TYR A 41 -9.65 2.96 11.31
CA TYR A 41 -8.31 3.53 11.33
C TYR A 41 -7.62 3.38 12.69
N THR A 42 -7.99 2.36 13.47
CA THR A 42 -7.27 2.00 14.69
C THR A 42 -5.79 1.81 14.39
N PRO A 43 -4.88 2.52 15.08
CA PRO A 43 -3.46 2.48 14.75
C PRO A 43 -2.85 1.13 15.14
N LEU A 44 -2.57 0.28 14.15
CA LEU A 44 -1.81 -0.97 14.31
C LEU A 44 -0.32 -0.81 13.97
N SER A 45 0.04 0.30 13.34
CA SER A 45 1.42 0.72 13.06
C SER A 45 1.42 2.21 12.71
N ALA A 46 2.46 2.95 13.08
CA ALA A 46 2.56 4.37 12.76
C ALA A 46 2.93 4.57 11.28
N VAL A 47 2.15 5.38 10.56
CA VAL A 47 2.40 5.69 9.14
C VAL A 47 3.79 6.31 8.95
N ASP A 48 4.23 7.15 9.88
CA ASP A 48 5.53 7.83 9.84
C ASP A 48 6.73 6.85 9.87
N ILE A 49 6.54 5.61 10.34
CA ILE A 49 7.58 4.58 10.28
C ILE A 49 7.96 4.26 8.84
N PHE A 50 6.98 4.20 7.92
CA PHE A 50 7.24 3.94 6.51
C PHE A 50 8.03 5.08 5.87
N VAL A 51 7.70 6.34 6.18
CA VAL A 51 8.42 7.52 5.68
C VAL A 51 9.89 7.49 6.15
N LYS A 52 10.10 7.21 7.45
CA LYS A 52 11.44 7.06 8.03
C LYS A 52 12.22 5.93 7.35
N ASP A 53 11.63 4.75 7.21
CA ASP A 53 12.32 3.59 6.62
C ASP A 53 12.65 3.80 5.14
N LEU A 54 11.75 4.42 4.36
CA LEU A 54 12.03 4.78 2.97
C LEU A 54 13.14 5.83 2.85
N GLY A 55 13.24 6.77 3.79
CA GLY A 55 14.38 7.68 3.89
C GLY A 55 15.71 6.93 4.01
N LEU A 56 15.79 5.95 4.91
CA LEU A 56 17.00 5.12 5.10
C LEU A 56 17.36 4.32 3.84
N VAL A 57 16.35 3.78 3.15
CA VAL A 57 16.52 3.07 1.87
C VAL A 57 17.10 4.01 0.80
N LEU A 58 16.54 5.22 0.67
CA LEU A 58 17.00 6.21 -0.31
C LEU A 58 18.43 6.68 -0.03
N ASP A 59 18.80 6.90 1.24
CA ASP A 59 20.16 7.27 1.61
C ASP A 59 21.16 6.16 1.28
N THR A 60 20.79 4.91 1.52
CA THR A 60 21.60 3.74 1.13
C THR A 60 21.76 3.67 -0.39
N ALA A 61 20.69 3.85 -1.15
CA ALA A 61 20.72 3.80 -2.62
C ALA A 61 21.56 4.93 -3.23
N ARG A 62 21.52 6.14 -2.65
CA ARG A 62 22.37 7.28 -3.04
C ARG A 62 23.85 6.93 -2.90
N SER A 63 24.25 6.30 -1.80
CA SER A 63 25.65 5.88 -1.59
C SER A 63 26.13 4.88 -2.65
N SER A 64 25.20 4.05 -3.16
CA SER A 64 25.46 3.04 -4.19
C SER A 64 25.18 3.53 -5.62
N LYS A 65 24.82 4.80 -5.80
CA LYS A 65 24.41 5.39 -7.09
C LYS A 65 23.33 4.58 -7.83
N PHE A 66 22.42 3.97 -7.08
CA PHE A 66 21.37 3.12 -7.63
C PHE A 66 20.01 3.85 -7.64
N PRO A 67 19.30 3.94 -8.78
CA PRO A 67 18.03 4.65 -8.86
C PRO A 67 16.87 3.84 -8.27
N LEU A 68 16.08 4.46 -7.39
CA LEU A 68 14.86 3.89 -6.79
C LEU A 68 13.63 4.78 -7.06
N PRO A 69 13.13 4.85 -8.31
CA PRO A 69 12.07 5.79 -8.68
C PRO A 69 10.76 5.58 -7.91
N LEU A 70 10.41 4.34 -7.55
CA LEU A 70 9.19 4.05 -6.78
C LEU A 70 9.31 4.44 -5.29
N SER A 71 10.48 4.25 -4.68
CA SER A 71 10.69 4.67 -3.28
C SER A 71 10.81 6.19 -3.15
N ALA A 72 11.28 6.87 -4.21
CA ALA A 72 11.46 8.32 -4.23
C ALA A 72 10.16 9.13 -4.34
N THR A 73 9.03 8.50 -4.68
CA THR A 73 7.71 9.16 -4.75
C THR A 73 6.95 9.16 -3.43
N ALA A 74 7.52 8.53 -2.40
CA ALA A 74 6.92 8.45 -1.07
C ALA A 74 6.98 9.78 -0.31
#